data_AF-A0A176J524-F1
#
_entry.id   AF-A0A176J524-F1
#
_cell.length_a   1.000
_cell.length_b   1.000
_cell.length_c   1.000
_cell.angle_alpha   90.00
_cell.angle_beta   90.00
_cell.angle_gamma   90.00
#
_symmetry.space_group_name_H-M   'P 1'
#
loop_
_entity.id
_entity.type
_entity.pdbx_description
1 polymer ?
#
loop_
_entity_poly.entity_id
_entity_poly.type
_entity_poly.pdbx_seq_one_letter_code
_entity_poly.pdbx_strand_id
1 'polypeptide(L)'
;MAGVKTLINTTTATLQITLYARAGSNPVNQGPALNVTLLPNQTLTVQYGSDANPFLNGIAVFTIANNDLYSKVQFVLARGSELDNVLNNNNVLVISKVLTDYLITGVVSPFFPS
;
A
#
# COMPACT_ATOMS: atom_id res chain seq x y z
N MET A 1 -14.23 -12.59 -3.46
CA MET A 1 -13.00 -12.47 -4.26
C MET A 1 -11.91 -11.83 -3.40
N ALA A 2 -10.65 -12.27 -3.52
CA ALA A 2 -9.51 -11.56 -2.97
C ALA A 2 -9.46 -10.12 -3.48
N GLY A 3 -8.94 -9.20 -2.66
CA GLY A 3 -8.82 -7.80 -3.03
C GLY A 3 -7.78 -7.60 -4.13
N VAL A 4 -7.99 -6.59 -4.97
CA VAL A 4 -7.03 -6.19 -6.00
C VAL A 4 -6.62 -4.75 -5.74
N LYS A 5 -5.32 -4.47 -5.81
CA LYS A 5 -4.76 -3.13 -5.65
C LYS A 5 -3.80 -2.82 -6.78
N THR A 6 -3.90 -1.63 -7.35
CA THR A 6 -2.86 -1.08 -8.21
C THR A 6 -1.90 -0.26 -7.36
N LEU A 7 -0.61 -0.52 -7.45
CA LEU A 7 0.45 0.23 -6.78
C LEU A 7 1.23 1.02 -7.82
N ILE A 8 1.46 2.31 -7.57
CA ILE A 8 2.23 3.19 -8.43
C ILE A 8 3.37 3.78 -7.62
N ASN A 9 4.61 3.51 -8.05
CA ASN A 9 5.79 4.18 -7.52
C ASN A 9 6.11 5.37 -8.42
N THR A 10 5.98 6.60 -7.92
CA THR A 10 6.35 7.80 -8.68
C THR A 10 7.76 8.29 -8.34
N THR A 11 8.55 7.46 -7.66
CA THR A 11 9.89 7.82 -7.19
C THR A 11 10.95 7.12 -8.02
N THR A 12 12.20 7.59 -7.89
CA THR A 12 13.36 7.01 -8.56
C THR A 12 13.97 5.83 -7.80
N ALA A 13 13.42 5.47 -6.64
CA ALA A 13 13.92 4.39 -5.79
C ALA A 13 13.12 3.10 -6.00
N THR A 14 13.77 1.95 -5.85
CA THR A 14 13.07 0.65 -5.79
C THR A 14 12.44 0.48 -4.41
N LEU A 15 11.13 0.29 -4.37
CA LEU A 15 10.38 0.14 -3.13
C LEU A 15 10.07 -1.33 -2.85
N GLN A 16 10.35 -1.78 -1.63
CA GLN A 16 9.82 -3.03 -1.10
C GLN A 16 8.55 -2.70 -0.29
N ILE A 17 7.41 -3.19 -0.75
CA ILE A 17 6.11 -2.92 -0.16
C ILE A 17 5.56 -4.21 0.45
N THR A 18 5.13 -4.15 1.70
CA THR A 18 4.36 -5.23 2.33
C THR A 18 2.94 -4.76 2.54
N LEU A 19 1.97 -5.45 1.95
CA LEU A 19 0.54 -5.26 2.20
C LEU A 19 0.09 -6.27 3.25
N TYR A 20 -0.48 -5.81 4.36
CA TYR A 20 -1.04 -6.69 5.39
C TYR A 20 -2.55 -6.81 5.18
N ALA A 21 -3.05 -8.00 4.91
CA ALA A 21 -4.49 -8.23 4.85
C ALA A 21 -5.10 -8.21 6.27
N ARG A 22 -6.41 -7.98 6.35
CA ARG A 22 -7.21 -8.04 7.59
C ARG A 22 -7.92 -9.38 7.68
N ALA A 23 -7.89 -10.02 8.84
CA ALA A 23 -8.68 -11.22 9.08
C ALA A 23 -10.12 -10.84 9.46
N GLY A 24 -11.04 -10.98 8.51
CA GLY A 24 -12.43 -10.52 8.62
C GLY A 24 -12.54 -8.99 8.55
N SER A 25 -13.55 -8.44 9.24
CA SER A 25 -13.87 -7.01 9.20
C SER A 25 -13.23 -6.17 10.31
N ASN A 26 -12.77 -6.81 11.40
CA ASN A 26 -12.22 -6.11 12.57
C ASN A 26 -10.72 -5.78 12.35
N PRO A 27 -10.31 -4.50 12.41
CA PRO A 27 -8.93 -4.08 12.18
C PRO A 27 -7.92 -4.57 13.22
N VAL A 28 -8.37 -5.04 14.39
CA VAL A 28 -7.47 -5.67 15.38
C VAL A 28 -6.96 -7.03 14.88
N ASN A 29 -7.67 -7.66 13.95
CA ASN A 29 -7.33 -8.99 13.46
C ASN A 29 -6.39 -8.90 12.24
N GLN A 30 -5.19 -9.46 12.40
CA GLN A 30 -4.23 -9.52 11.30
C GLN A 30 -4.44 -10.74 10.42
N GLY A 31 -4.34 -10.53 9.11
CA GLY A 31 -4.35 -11.57 8.10
C GLY A 31 -2.95 -11.79 7.49
N PRO A 32 -2.86 -12.55 6.39
CA PRO A 32 -1.60 -12.80 5.71
C PRO A 32 -1.01 -11.52 5.11
N ALA A 33 0.31 -11.49 4.97
CA ALA A 33 1.04 -10.41 4.32
C ALA A 33 1.43 -10.78 2.89
N LEU A 34 1.44 -9.79 2.00
CA LEU A 34 1.93 -9.88 0.64
C LEU A 34 3.15 -8.96 0.49
N ASN A 35 4.29 -9.51 0.06
CA ASN A 35 5.49 -8.74 -0.22
C ASN A 35 5.61 -8.50 -1.73
N VAL A 36 5.91 -7.28 -2.12
CA VAL A 36 6.00 -6.83 -3.52
C VAL A 36 7.19 -5.91 -3.68
N THR A 37 7.95 -6.09 -4.75
CA THR A 37 8.97 -5.12 -5.17
C THR A 37 8.39 -4.26 -6.27
N LEU A 38 8.44 -2.94 -6.10
CA LEU A 38 7.95 -1.94 -7.05
C LEU A 38 9.14 -1.11 -7.54
N LEU A 39 9.52 -1.31 -8.79
CA LEU A 39 10.64 -0.64 -9.45
C LEU A 39 10.38 0.88 -9.60
N PRO A 40 11.41 1.70 -9.85
CA PRO A 40 11.27 3.12 -10.12
C PRO A 40 10.25 3.40 -11.22
N ASN A 41 9.34 4.35 -11.01
CA ASN A 41 8.29 4.74 -11.96
C ASN A 41 7.34 3.60 -12.41
N GLN A 42 7.32 2.47 -11.68
CA GLN A 42 6.52 1.31 -12.05
C GLN A 42 5.08 1.41 -11.54
N THR A 43 4.15 0.95 -12.37
CA THR A 43 2.79 0.59 -11.96
C THR A 43 2.65 -0.93 -11.95
N LEU A 44 2.13 -1.50 -10.85
CA LEU A 44 1.92 -2.94 -10.71
C LEU A 44 0.57 -3.22 -10.05
N THR A 45 -0.21 -4.13 -10.64
CA THR A 45 -1.46 -4.62 -10.04
C THR A 45 -1.17 -5.91 -9.28
N VAL A 46 -1.64 -5.98 -8.04
CA VAL A 46 -1.42 -7.11 -7.14
C VAL A 46 -2.73 -7.57 -6.51
N GLN A 47 -2.81 -8.87 -6.24
CA GLN A 47 -3.92 -9.48 -5.52
C GLN A 47 -3.50 -9.73 -4.07
N TYR A 48 -4.34 -9.35 -3.12
CA TYR A 48 -4.08 -9.49 -1.68
C TYR A 48 -5.27 -10.12 -0.95
N GLY A 49 -4.99 -10.73 0.20
CA GLY A 49 -6.02 -11.33 1.04
C GLY A 49 -6.75 -12.49 0.37
N SER A 50 -8.03 -12.66 0.71
CA SER A 50 -8.89 -13.72 0.18
C SER A 50 -10.35 -13.28 0.19
N ASP A 51 -11.24 -14.14 -0.31
CA ASP A 51 -12.69 -13.90 -0.30
C ASP A 51 -13.26 -13.63 1.09
N ALA A 52 -12.72 -14.30 2.11
CA ALA A 52 -13.08 -14.08 3.51
C ALA A 52 -12.42 -12.83 4.12
N ASN A 53 -11.32 -12.36 3.51
CA ASN A 53 -10.42 -11.33 4.03
C ASN A 53 -10.13 -10.28 2.94
N PRO A 54 -11.13 -9.50 2.48
CA PRO A 54 -10.97 -8.61 1.33
C PRO A 54 -10.33 -7.25 1.68
N PHE A 55 -10.14 -6.96 2.97
CA PHE A 55 -9.64 -5.66 3.43
C PHE A 55 -8.15 -5.67 3.73
N LEU A 56 -7.50 -4.54 3.52
CA LEU A 56 -6.15 -4.28 4.01
C LEU A 56 -6.20 -3.76 5.45
N ASN A 57 -5.26 -4.24 6.25
CA ASN A 57 -5.05 -3.82 7.63
C ASN A 57 -3.83 -2.93 7.82
N GLY A 58 -2.91 -2.92 6.86
CA GLY A 58 -1.72 -2.11 6.96
C GLY A 58 -0.86 -2.17 5.72
N ILE A 59 0.16 -1.33 5.72
CA ILE A 59 1.16 -1.24 4.68
C ILE A 59 2.52 -0.93 5.30
N ALA A 60 3.56 -1.58 4.80
CA ALA A 60 4.94 -1.19 5.04
C ALA A 60 5.61 -0.80 3.73
N VAL A 61 6.46 0.21 3.78
CA VAL A 61 7.31 0.66 2.68
C VAL A 61 8.75 0.69 3.19
N PHE A 62 9.61 -0.02 2.47
CA PHE A 62 11.04 -0.08 2.73
C PHE A 62 11.82 0.27 1.46
N THR A 63 12.91 1.02 1.60
CA THR A 63 13.81 1.31 0.48
C THR A 63 15.19 1.67 1.00
N ILE A 64 16.20 1.36 0.18
CA ILE A 64 17.57 1.87 0.36
C ILE A 64 17.87 2.72 -0.87
N ALA A 65 18.08 4.02 -0.67
CA ALA A 65 18.35 4.97 -1.75
C ALA A 65 19.24 6.10 -1.26
N ASN A 66 20.14 6.59 -2.12
CA ASN A 66 21.08 7.68 -1.79
C ASN A 66 21.87 7.42 -0.49
N ASN A 67 22.29 6.17 -0.27
CA ASN A 67 22.99 5.70 0.93
C ASN A 67 22.18 5.76 2.25
N ASP A 68 20.89 6.10 2.18
CA ASP A 68 19.99 6.10 3.32
C ASP A 68 19.06 4.89 3.30
N LEU A 69 18.77 4.36 4.49
CA LEU A 69 17.74 3.36 4.70
C LEU A 69 16.47 4.06 5.19
N TYR A 70 15.36 3.79 4.50
CA TYR A 70 14.03 4.26 4.89
C TYR A 70 13.10 3.07 5.14
N SER A 71 12.34 3.14 6.24
CA SER A 71 11.30 2.18 6.58
C SER A 71 10.13 2.89 7.24
N LYS A 72 8.91 2.60 6.77
CA LYS A 72 7.65 3.09 7.34
C LYS A 72 6.66 1.96 7.39
N VAL A 73 5.99 1.82 8.53
CA VAL A 73 4.97 0.81 8.77
C VAL A 73 3.74 1.49 9.36
N GLN A 74 2.57 1.22 8.78
CA GLN A 74 1.32 1.79 9.25
C GLN A 74 0.23 0.71 9.30
N PHE A 75 -0.53 0.69 10.39
CA PHE A 75 -1.64 -0.23 10.60
C PHE A 75 -2.92 0.53 10.94
N VAL A 76 -4.03 -0.01 10.46
CA VAL A 76 -5.38 0.44 10.80
C VAL A 76 -5.74 -0.14 12.16
N LEU A 77 -6.06 0.71 13.13
CA LEU A 77 -6.56 0.29 14.44
C LEU A 77 -8.07 0.53 14.60
N ALA A 78 -8.66 1.39 13.76
CA ALA A 78 -10.08 1.71 13.76
C ALA A 78 -10.63 1.79 12.33
N ARG A 79 -11.81 1.21 12.12
CA ARG A 79 -12.52 1.29 10.82
C ARG A 79 -12.90 2.73 10.51
N GLY A 80 -12.78 3.13 9.25
CA GLY A 80 -13.09 4.49 8.80
C GLY A 80 -12.05 5.54 9.17
N SER A 81 -10.93 5.15 9.79
CA SER A 81 -9.78 6.04 9.97
C SER A 81 -9.21 6.48 8.61
N GLU A 82 -8.41 7.55 8.59
CA GLU A 82 -7.83 8.08 7.36
C GLU A 82 -7.08 7.02 6.57
N LEU A 83 -6.21 6.24 7.23
CA LEU A 83 -5.49 5.13 6.61
C LEU A 83 -6.44 4.02 6.13
N ASP A 84 -7.49 3.68 6.89
CA ASP A 84 -8.47 2.68 6.48
C ASP A 84 -9.16 3.09 5.18
N ASN A 85 -9.54 4.36 5.06
CA ASN A 85 -10.18 4.89 3.86
C ASN A 85 -9.22 4.91 2.67
N VAL A 86 -7.95 5.31 2.87
CA VAL A 86 -6.92 5.25 1.82
C VAL A 86 -6.71 3.81 1.34
N LEU A 87 -6.63 2.86 2.25
CA LEU A 87 -6.36 1.46 1.92
C LEU A 87 -7.57 0.71 1.36
N ASN A 88 -8.80 1.02 1.78
CA ASN A 88 -9.96 0.18 1.47
C ASN A 88 -11.04 0.86 0.61
N ASN A 89 -11.04 2.19 0.45
CA ASN A 89 -12.02 2.89 -0.41
C ASN A 89 -11.43 3.33 -1.77
N ASN A 90 -10.18 2.97 -2.04
CA ASN A 90 -9.48 3.31 -3.26
C ASN A 90 -8.94 2.04 -3.93
N ASN A 91 -8.81 2.04 -5.25
CA ASN A 91 -8.27 0.87 -5.97
C ASN A 91 -6.78 1.03 -6.29
N VAL A 92 -6.28 2.26 -6.25
CA VAL A 92 -4.90 2.61 -6.57
C VAL A 92 -4.24 3.24 -5.35
N LEU A 93 -3.02 2.80 -5.02
CA LEU A 93 -2.12 3.50 -4.11
C LEU A 93 -1.00 4.13 -4.91
N VAL A 94 -0.82 5.43 -4.73
CA VAL A 94 0.30 6.17 -5.29
C VAL A 94 1.28 6.44 -4.15
N ILE A 95 2.51 5.95 -4.32
CA ILE A 95 3.62 6.13 -3.41
C ILE A 95 4.56 7.18 -4.02
N SER A 96 4.68 8.31 -3.32
CA SER A 96 5.49 9.45 -3.73
C SER A 96 6.44 9.88 -2.62
N LYS A 97 7.56 10.51 -2.95
CA LYS A 97 8.52 11.03 -1.97
C LYS A 97 8.25 12.51 -1.74
N VAL A 98 7.99 12.89 -0.50
CA VAL A 98 7.84 14.28 -0.05
C VAL A 98 8.93 14.55 0.97
N LEU A 99 9.92 15.37 0.60
CA LEU A 99 11.14 15.59 1.38
C LEU A 99 11.86 14.26 1.68
N THR A 100 11.81 13.80 2.93
CA THR A 100 12.42 12.56 3.43
C THR A 100 11.40 11.45 3.70
N ASP A 101 10.09 11.73 3.59
CA ASP A 101 9.03 10.76 3.82
C ASP A 101 8.45 10.22 2.50
N TYR A 102 7.94 9.01 2.54
CA TYR A 102 7.13 8.45 1.48
C TYR A 102 5.65 8.59 1.85
N LEU A 103 4.94 9.40 1.06
CA LEU A 103 3.53 9.65 1.18
C LEU A 103 2.75 8.60 0.39
N ILE A 104 1.73 8.02 1.05
CA ILE A 104 0.83 7.01 0.48
C ILE A 104 -0.52 7.69 0.28
N THR A 105 -0.97 7.77 -0.97
CA THR A 105 -2.26 8.35 -1.32
C THR A 105 -3.12 7.34 -2.05
N GLY A 106 -4.43 7.37 -1.79
CA GLY A 106 -5.41 6.51 -2.45
C GLY A 106 -6.16 7.28 -3.53
N VAL A 107 -6.33 6.68 -4.71
CA VAL A 107 -7.23 7.19 -5.75
C VAL A 107 -8.12 6.08 -6.31
N VAL A 108 -9.31 6.45 -6.79
CA VAL A 108 -10.30 5.51 -7.36
C VAL A 108 -9.88 4.97 -8.73
N SER A 109 -9.14 5.77 -9.50
CA SER A 109 -8.62 5.42 -10.83
C SER A 109 -7.24 6.04 -11.04
N PRO A 110 -6.33 5.37 -11.77
CA PRO A 110 -5.02 5.95 -12.05
C PRO A 110 -5.17 7.17 -12.95
N PHE A 111 -4.55 8.29 -12.57
CA PHE A 111 -4.42 9.46 -13.44
C PHE A 111 -3.14 9.31 -14.25
N PHE A 112 -3.29 9.08 -15.56
CA PHE A 112 -2.17 9.15 -16.51
C PHE A 112 -2.24 10.52 -17.18
N PRO A 113 -1.41 11.51 -16.81
CA PRO A 113 -1.28 12.69 -17.64
C PRO A 113 -0.74 12.27 -19.01
N SER A 114 -1.47 12.65 -20.06
CA SER A 114 -1.09 12.49 -21.47
C SER A 114 0.15 13.30 -21.80
#